data_AF-A0A9E7PGQ9-F1
#
_entry.id   AF-A0A9E7PGQ9-F1
#
_cell.length_a   1.000
_cell.length_b   1.000
_cell.length_c   1.000
_cell.angle_alpha   90.00
_cell.angle_beta   90.00
_cell.angle_gamma   90.00
#
_symmetry.space_group_name_H-M   'P 1'
#
loop_
_entity.id
_entity.type
_entity.pdbx_description
1 polymer ?
#
loop_
_entity_poly.entity_id
_entity_poly.type
_entity_poly.pdbx_seq_one_letter_code
_entity_poly.pdbx_strand_id
1 'polypeptide(L)' 'MKWIAIAKHRSEYIAPITFSKGTLLKIGEKYQGSENWDNWYFCKVDDGLEGWVPAQII' A
#
# COMPACT_ATOMS: atom_id res chain seq x y z
N MET A 1 -9.89 12.11 19.50
CA MET A 1 -8.78 11.39 20.19
C MET A 1 -7.46 12.03 19.77
N LYS A 2 -6.50 12.22 20.66
CA LYS A 2 -5.13 12.68 20.33
C LYS A 2 -4.14 11.64 20.81
N TRP A 3 -3.12 11.36 19.99
CA TRP A 3 -2.07 10.38 20.27
C TRP A 3 -0.71 11.05 20.08
N ILE A 4 0.31 10.60 20.81
CA ILE A 4 1.70 11.06 20.67
C ILE A 4 2.55 9.88 20.24
N ALA A 5 3.40 10.09 19.23
CA ALA A 5 4.42 9.12 18.84
C ALA A 5 5.47 9.01 19.95
N ILE A 6 5.76 7.80 20.39
CA ILE A 6 6.74 7.53 21.47
C ILE A 6 8.15 7.23 20.95
N ALA A 7 8.31 7.04 19.64
CA ALA A 7 9.57 6.72 19.00
C ALA A 7 9.60 7.23 17.55
N LYS A 8 10.81 7.37 17.00
CA LYS A 8 11.00 7.61 15.57
C LYS A 8 10.61 6.35 14.79
N HIS A 9 9.80 6.51 13.75
CA HIS A 9 9.46 5.45 12.82
C HIS A 9 10.18 5.68 11.48
N ARG A 10 10.79 4.64 10.94
CA ARG A 10 11.25 4.59 9.55
C ARG A 10 10.45 3.51 8.85
N SER A 11 9.80 3.87 7.76
CA SER A 11 9.09 2.89 6.92
C SER A 11 10.06 1.82 6.44
N GLU A 12 9.63 0.57 6.47
CA GLU A 12 10.37 -0.52 5.82
C GLU A 12 10.31 -0.42 4.29
N TYR A 13 9.33 0.34 3.77
CA TYR A 13 9.18 0.65 2.36
C TYR A 13 9.70 2.06 2.08
N ILE A 14 10.95 2.14 1.59
CA ILE A 14 11.66 3.41 1.33
C ILE A 14 11.04 4.17 0.14
N ALA A 15 10.42 3.45 -0.79
CA ALA A 15 9.75 4.01 -1.98
C ALA A 15 8.36 3.35 -2.13
N PRO A 16 7.34 3.79 -1.36
CA PRO A 16 5.99 3.26 -1.49
C PRO A 16 5.37 3.65 -2.83
N ILE A 17 4.41 2.86 -3.30
CA ILE A 17 3.56 3.25 -4.43
C ILE A 17 2.70 4.45 -4.03
N THR A 18 2.59 5.44 -4.93
CA THR A 18 1.75 6.63 -4.74
C THR A 18 1.01 6.95 -6.02
N PHE A 19 -0.27 7.32 -5.93
CA PHE A 19 -1.12 7.69 -7.07
C PHE A 19 -2.25 8.61 -6.61
N SER A 20 -2.93 9.25 -7.56
CA SER A 20 -4.06 10.14 -7.29
C SER A 20 -5.39 9.42 -7.47
N LYS A 21 -6.47 9.95 -6.86
CA LYS A 21 -7.82 9.44 -7.10
C LYS A 21 -8.13 9.48 -8.60
N GLY A 22 -8.61 8.36 -9.15
CA GLY A 22 -8.92 8.21 -10.57
C GLY A 22 -7.75 7.69 -11.42
N THR A 23 -6.55 7.49 -10.84
CA THR A 23 -5.47 6.75 -11.50
C THR A 23 -5.89 5.30 -11.74
N LEU A 24 -5.65 4.80 -12.95
CA LEU A 24 -5.87 3.39 -13.28
C LEU A 24 -4.80 2.51 -12.64
N LEU A 25 -5.23 1.47 -11.93
CA LEU A 25 -4.36 0.48 -11.28
C LEU A 25 -4.48 -0.86 -12.01
N LYS A 26 -3.34 -1.47 -12.33
CA LYS A 26 -3.26 -2.88 -12.70
C LYS A 26 -3.21 -3.70 -11.42
N ILE A 27 -4.30 -4.37 -11.10
CA ILE A 27 -4.41 -5.21 -9.90
C ILE A 27 -3.75 -6.56 -10.17
N GLY A 28 -2.78 -6.92 -9.33
CA GLY A 28 -2.06 -8.19 -9.37
C GLY A 28 -2.44 -9.11 -8.21
N GLU A 29 -1.43 -9.68 -7.56
CA GLU A 29 -1.59 -10.68 -6.52
C GLU A 29 -2.28 -10.13 -5.27
N LYS A 30 -3.15 -10.95 -4.66
CA LYS A 30 -3.69 -10.69 -3.33
C LYS A 30 -2.69 -11.19 -2.29
N TYR A 31 -2.49 -10.43 -1.21
CA TYR A 31 -1.65 -10.87 -0.10
C TYR A 31 -2.25 -12.13 0.55
N GLN A 32 -1.39 -13.11 0.89
CA GLN A 32 -1.76 -14.41 1.47
C GLN A 32 -0.88 -14.79 2.68
N GLY A 33 -0.19 -13.83 3.29
CA GLY A 33 0.66 -14.06 4.47
C GLY A 33 -0.13 -14.22 5.77
N SER A 34 0.54 -14.71 6.82
CA SER A 34 -0.06 -15.01 8.12
C SER A 34 -0.31 -13.76 8.99
N GLU A 35 0.12 -12.59 8.54
CA GLU A 35 -0.02 -11.30 9.20
C GLU A 35 -1.46 -10.73 9.16
N ASN A 36 -2.43 -11.49 8.65
CA ASN A 36 -3.85 -11.10 8.48
C ASN A 36 -4.02 -9.82 7.65
N TRP A 37 -3.18 -9.61 6.64
CA TRP A 37 -3.31 -8.51 5.68
C TRP A 37 -4.21 -8.93 4.52
N ASP A 38 -5.37 -9.52 4.83
CA ASP A 38 -6.28 -10.16 3.85
C ASP A 38 -6.89 -9.21 2.82
N ASN A 39 -6.69 -7.90 2.97
CA ASN A 39 -7.26 -6.86 2.12
C ASN A 39 -6.18 -6.07 1.39
N TRP A 40 -5.07 -6.69 1.03
CA TRP A 40 -3.99 -6.03 0.28
C TRP A 40 -3.77 -6.67 -1.09
N TYR A 41 -3.49 -5.83 -2.08
CA TYR A 41 -3.22 -6.23 -3.46
C TYR A 41 -1.95 -5.59 -3.97
N PHE A 42 -1.13 -6.34 -4.71
CA PHE A 42 0.04 -5.80 -5.39
C PHE A 42 -0.41 -5.10 -6.67
N CYS A 43 -0.30 -3.78 -6.70
CA CYS A 43 -0.79 -2.95 -7.80
C CYS A 43 0.37 -2.34 -8.58
N LYS A 44 0.14 -2.07 -9.87
CA LYS A 44 1.05 -1.28 -10.71
C LYS A 44 0.32 -0.12 -11.37
N VAL A 45 1.00 1.00 -11.54
CA VAL A 45 0.57 2.14 -12.37
C VAL A 45 1.37 2.18 -13.67
N ASP A 46 0.89 2.92 -14.67
CA ASP A 46 1.49 2.94 -16.01
C ASP A 46 2.89 3.58 -16.07
N ASP A 47 3.28 4.37 -15.07
CA ASP A 47 4.64 4.92 -14.94
C ASP A 47 5.68 3.91 -14.41
N GLY A 48 5.24 2.68 -14.13
CA GLY A 48 6.09 1.60 -13.63
C GLY A 48 6.24 1.55 -12.11
N LEU A 49 5.60 2.44 -11.35
CA LEU A 49 5.53 2.30 -9.89
C LEU A 49 4.62 1.11 -9.50
N GLU A 50 5.10 0.33 -8.54
CA GLU A 50 4.39 -0.85 -8.05
C GLU A 50 4.51 -0.97 -6.53
N GLY A 51 3.51 -1.60 -5.91
CA GLY A 51 3.48 -1.79 -4.47
C GLY A 51 2.16 -2.34 -3.95
N TRP A 52 2.17 -2.72 -2.68
CA TRP A 52 0.98 -3.19 -1.99
C TRP A 52 0.03 -2.04 -1.68
N VAL A 53 -1.24 -2.21 -2.02
CA VAL A 53 -2.32 -1.23 -1.82
C VAL A 53 -3.46 -1.89 -1.05
N PRO A 54 -3.99 -1.24 0.00
CA PRO A 54 -5.15 -1.75 0.72
C PRO A 54 -6.41 -1.61 -0.14
N ALA A 55 -7.24 -2.64 -0.16
CA ALA A 55 -8.46 -2.74 -0.97
C ALA A 55 -9.46 -1.60 -0.72
N GLN A 56 -9.38 -0.96 0.45
CA GLN A 56 -10.26 0.13 0.85
C GLN A 56 -10.06 1.42 0.05
N ILE A 57 -8.94 1.56 -0.67
CA ILE A 57 -8.61 2.77 -1.46
C ILE A 57 -8.45 2.49 -2.96
N ILE A 58 -8.74 1.26 -3.39
CA ILE A 58 -8.80 0.84 -4.79
C ILE A 58 -10.19 1.16 -5.35
#